data_AF-A0A972X9N5-F1
#
_entry.id   AF-A0A972X9N5-F1
#
_cell.length_a   1.000
_cell.length_b   1.000
_cell.length_c   1.000
_cell.angle_alpha   90.00
_cell.angle_beta   90.00
_cell.angle_gamma   90.00
#
_symmetry.space_group_name_H-M   'P 1'
#
loop_
_entity.id
_entity.type
_entity.pdbx_description
1 polymer ?
#
loop_
_entity_poly.entity_id
_entity_poly.type
_entity_poly.pdbx_seq_one_letter_code
_entity_poly.pdbx_strand_id
1 'polypeptide(L)'
;AAQTAIDVYVASIRHWLGAGIVELGGLDAIGFAGGIGENSPRTRAAVLAGLEELGIVVDPAANDQKAQGERSIAAGSSRVAVWVIPTNEELIAARQTRDLLAAERVAAEQAQPRGKKN
;
A
#
# COMPACT_ATOMS: atom_id res chain seq x y z
N ALA A 1 27.91 -11.95 0.30
CA ALA A 1 26.85 -12.41 -0.62
C ALA A 1 25.45 -12.00 -0.12
N ALA A 2 25.00 -12.44 1.06
CA ALA A 2 23.65 -12.11 1.55
C ALA A 2 23.39 -10.59 1.70
N GLN A 3 24.33 -9.84 2.28
CA GLN A 3 24.18 -8.39 2.43
C GLN A 3 24.05 -7.68 1.07
N THR A 4 24.90 -8.04 0.11
CA THR A 4 24.86 -7.48 -1.26
C THR A 4 23.51 -7.69 -1.93
N ALA A 5 22.86 -8.84 -1.74
CA ALA A 5 21.54 -9.08 -2.29
C ALA A 5 20.47 -8.16 -1.67
N ILE A 6 20.54 -7.93 -0.36
CA ILE A 6 19.66 -6.97 0.33
C ILE A 6 19.92 -5.54 -0.16
N ASP A 7 21.19 -5.16 -0.34
CA ASP A 7 21.55 -3.82 -0.81
C ASP A 7 20.99 -3.56 -2.22
N VAL A 8 21.11 -4.54 -3.14
CA VAL A 8 20.52 -4.46 -4.49
C VAL A 8 18.99 -4.38 -4.42
N TYR A 9 18.37 -5.16 -3.54
CA TYR A 9 16.92 -5.14 -3.35
C TYR A 9 16.42 -3.79 -2.80
N VAL A 10 17.11 -3.21 -1.82
CA VAL A 10 16.79 -1.87 -1.30
C VAL A 10 17.00 -0.81 -2.38
N ALA A 11 18.08 -0.90 -3.15
CA ALA A 11 18.37 0.04 -4.23
C ALA A 11 17.30 0.00 -5.33
N SER A 12 16.78 -1.17 -5.69
CA SER A 12 15.71 -1.28 -6.70
C SER A 12 14.39 -0.68 -6.21
N ILE A 13 14.03 -0.87 -4.93
CA ILE A 13 12.85 -0.21 -4.35
C ILE A 13 13.02 1.31 -4.37
N ARG A 14 14.20 1.81 -3.96
CA ARG A 14 14.50 3.25 -3.96
C ARG A 14 14.48 3.85 -5.36
N HIS A 15 14.88 3.11 -6.38
CA HIS A 15 14.79 3.54 -7.78
C HIS A 15 13.34 3.83 -8.18
N TRP A 16 12.41 2.91 -7.91
CA TRP A 16 10.99 3.09 -8.24
C TRP A 16 10.31 4.15 -7.35
N LEU A 17 10.66 4.21 -6.06
CA LEU A 17 10.16 5.26 -5.17
C LEU A 17 10.58 6.65 -5.67
N GLY A 18 11.85 6.82 -6.05
CA GLY A 18 12.35 8.08 -6.60
C GLY A 18 11.68 8.46 -7.92
N ALA A 19 11.51 7.49 -8.82
CA ALA A 19 10.77 7.71 -10.07
C ALA A 19 9.34 8.18 -9.82
N GLY A 20 8.61 7.51 -8.92
CA GLY A 20 7.24 7.88 -8.56
C GLY A 20 7.13 9.27 -7.94
N ILE A 21 8.05 9.65 -7.05
CA ILE A 21 8.09 11.00 -6.46
C ILE A 21 8.22 12.07 -7.55
N VAL A 22 9.08 11.84 -8.54
CA VAL A 22 9.31 12.79 -9.64
C VAL A 22 8.12 12.83 -10.59
N GLU A 23 7.60 11.67 -10.99
CA GLU A 23 6.46 11.57 -11.92
C GLU A 23 5.18 12.21 -11.37
N LEU A 24 4.94 12.06 -10.06
CA LEU A 24 3.76 12.63 -9.38
C LEU A 24 3.96 14.08 -8.93
N GLY A 25 5.20 14.60 -8.96
CA GLY A 25 5.53 15.95 -8.49
C GLY A 25 5.51 16.09 -6.96
N GLY A 26 5.54 14.99 -6.22
CA GLY A 26 5.38 14.96 -4.78
C GLY A 26 4.78 13.65 -4.28
N LEU A 27 4.45 13.63 -2.99
CA LEU A 27 4.07 12.43 -2.26
C LEU A 27 3.30 12.82 -0.99
N ASP A 28 2.10 12.28 -0.81
CA ASP A 28 1.31 12.42 0.43
C ASP A 28 1.52 11.23 1.38
N ALA A 29 1.62 10.01 0.83
CA ALA A 29 1.73 8.78 1.61
C ALA A 29 2.56 7.66 0.95
N ILE A 30 3.29 6.90 1.76
CA ILE A 30 3.97 5.64 1.41
C ILE A 30 3.29 4.49 2.15
N GLY A 31 2.88 3.45 1.42
CA GLY A 31 2.35 2.21 1.99
C GLY A 31 3.29 1.04 1.80
N PHE A 32 3.62 0.34 2.88
CA PHE A 32 4.29 -0.96 2.86
C PHE A 32 3.26 -2.07 3.06
N ALA A 33 3.22 -3.01 2.13
CA ALA A 33 2.30 -4.13 2.12
C ALA A 33 3.00 -5.41 1.66
N GLY A 34 2.31 -6.55 1.77
CA GLY A 34 2.83 -7.86 1.39
C GLY A 34 3.89 -8.39 2.36
N GLY A 35 4.32 -9.63 2.15
CA GLY A 35 5.16 -10.36 3.11
C GLY A 35 6.39 -9.59 3.61
N ILE A 36 7.22 -9.04 2.72
CA ILE A 36 8.43 -8.29 3.10
C ILE A 36 8.09 -6.91 3.66
N GLY A 37 7.18 -6.18 3.00
CA GLY A 37 6.79 -4.83 3.42
C GLY A 37 6.18 -4.80 4.82
N GLU A 38 5.36 -5.80 5.14
CA GLU A 38 4.69 -5.93 6.44
C GLU A 38 5.64 -6.36 7.56
N ASN A 39 6.51 -7.35 7.27
CA ASN A 39 7.22 -8.11 8.30
C ASN A 39 8.70 -7.76 8.46
N SER A 40 9.27 -6.90 7.60
CA SER A 40 10.68 -6.50 7.69
C SER A 40 10.87 -5.02 8.06
N PRO A 41 10.86 -4.66 9.36
CA PRO A 41 11.22 -3.32 9.82
C PRO A 41 12.56 -2.83 9.30
N ARG A 42 13.54 -3.73 9.21
CA ARG A 42 14.90 -3.42 8.70
C ARG A 42 14.87 -3.02 7.23
N THR A 43 14.10 -3.71 6.40
CA THR A 43 13.96 -3.35 4.98
C THR A 43 13.27 -2.00 4.85
N ARG A 44 12.18 -1.75 5.58
CA ARG A 44 11.50 -0.45 5.55
C ARG A 44 12.43 0.70 5.94
N ALA A 45 13.18 0.54 7.03
CA ALA A 45 14.16 1.52 7.48
C ALA A 45 15.24 1.77 6.43
N ALA A 46 15.81 0.71 5.83
CA ALA A 46 16.82 0.85 4.79
C ALA A 46 16.30 1.53 3.51
N VAL A 47 15.06 1.25 3.11
CA VAL A 47 14.41 1.89 1.96
C VAL A 47 14.23 3.38 2.20
N LEU A 48 13.83 3.79 3.41
CA LEU A 48 13.50 5.19 3.73
C LEU A 48 14.67 6.02 4.30
N ALA A 49 15.84 5.43 4.53
CA ALA A 49 16.99 6.13 5.09
C ALA A 49 17.46 7.31 4.22
N GLY A 50 17.77 8.45 4.84
CA GLY A 50 18.32 9.61 4.15
C GLY A 50 17.32 10.40 3.31
N LEU A 51 16.02 10.22 3.54
CA LEU A 51 14.94 10.90 2.79
C LEU A 51 14.27 12.01 3.62
N GLU A 52 14.90 12.45 4.71
CA GLU A 52 14.36 13.44 5.63
C GLU A 52 14.10 14.80 4.94
N GLU A 53 15.00 15.21 4.03
CA GLU A 53 14.85 16.43 3.21
C GLU A 53 13.65 16.36 2.25
N LEU A 54 13.26 15.15 1.84
CA LEU A 54 12.02 14.91 1.08
C LEU A 54 10.78 14.89 1.98
N GLY A 55 10.94 15.13 3.28
CA GLY A 55 9.85 15.15 4.25
C GLY A 55 9.41 13.76 4.73
N ILE A 56 10.20 12.72 4.45
CA ILE A 56 9.91 11.35 4.87
C ILE A 56 10.73 11.05 6.13
N VAL A 57 10.05 10.96 7.28
CA VAL A 57 10.71 10.67 8.56
C VAL A 57 9.98 9.53 9.25
N VAL A 58 10.71 8.49 9.64
CA VAL A 58 10.17 7.28 10.27
C VAL A 58 10.42 7.33 11.78
N ASP A 59 9.43 6.94 12.58
CA ASP A 59 9.62 6.65 14.00
C ASP A 59 10.21 5.24 14.14
N PRO A 60 11.46 5.09 14.63
CA PRO A 60 12.10 3.79 14.76
C PRO A 60 11.35 2.82 15.68
N ALA A 61 10.76 3.32 16.77
CA ALA A 61 10.03 2.50 17.72
C ALA A 61 8.70 2.01 17.11
N ALA A 62 7.97 2.88 16.42
CA ALA A 62 6.76 2.49 15.69
C ALA A 62 7.07 1.49 14.56
N ASN A 63 8.19 1.68 13.85
CA ASN A 63 8.61 0.77 12.78
C ASN A 63 8.98 -0.62 13.29
N ASP A 64 9.63 -0.73 14.44
CA ASP A 64 10.06 -2.00 15.04
C ASP A 64 8.93 -2.71 15.81
N GLN A 65 7.81 -2.04 16.08
CA GLN A 65 6.70 -2.62 16.81
C GLN A 65 6.10 -3.82 16.07
N LYS A 66 6.02 -4.96 16.76
CA LYS A 66 5.25 -6.12 16.34
C LYS A 66 3.77 -5.88 16.61
N ALA A 67 3.12 -5.19 15.68
CA ALA A 67 1.69 -4.91 15.73
C ALA A 67 0.97 -5.59 14.55
N GLN A 68 -0.23 -6.09 14.81
CA GLN A 68 -1.14 -6.60 13.77
C GLN A 68 -2.00 -5.47 13.23
N GLY A 69 -2.38 -5.55 11.96
CA GLY A 69 -3.23 -4.56 11.32
C GLY A 69 -2.48 -3.38 10.72
N GLU A 70 -3.27 -2.43 10.23
CA GLU A 70 -2.81 -1.18 9.66
C GLU A 70 -2.18 -0.29 10.74
N ARG A 71 -1.00 0.25 10.48
CA ARG A 71 -0.30 1.14 11.44
C ARG A 71 0.56 2.18 10.75
N SER A 72 0.56 3.38 11.32
CA SER A 72 1.52 4.42 10.93
C SER A 72 2.88 4.11 11.55
N ILE A 73 3.93 4.37 10.78
CA ILE A 73 5.33 4.34 11.23
C ILE A 73 6.02 5.69 10.99
N ALA A 74 5.28 6.73 10.58
CA ALA A 74 5.83 8.07 10.40
C ALA A 74 6.12 8.72 11.76
N ALA A 75 7.24 9.43 11.85
CA ALA A 75 7.51 10.33 12.97
C ALA A 75 6.58 11.53 12.92
N GLY A 76 6.34 12.18 14.06
CA GLY A 76 5.47 13.37 14.12
C GLY A 76 5.98 14.58 13.31
N SER A 77 7.26 14.60 12.95
CA SER A 77 7.86 15.61 12.07
C SER A 77 7.78 15.26 10.57
N SER A 78 7.30 14.07 10.22
CA SER A 78 7.16 13.66 8.82
C SER A 78 6.06 14.46 8.13
N ARG A 79 6.36 15.01 6.95
CA ARG A 79 5.34 15.62 6.07
C ARG A 79 4.57 14.57 5.29
N VAL A 80 5.21 13.42 5.07
CA VAL A 80 4.66 12.27 4.35
C VAL A 80 4.12 11.26 5.35
N ALA A 81 2.91 10.76 5.14
CA ALA A 81 2.38 9.66 5.91
C ALA A 81 3.08 8.34 5.51
N VAL A 82 3.49 7.52 6.48
CA VAL A 82 4.14 6.23 6.19
C VAL A 82 3.41 5.14 6.94
N TRP A 83 2.90 4.14 6.21
CA TRP A 83 2.02 3.11 6.75
C TRP A 83 2.51 1.71 6.43
N VAL A 84 2.22 0.79 7.34
CA VAL A 84 2.23 -0.65 7.06
C VAL A 84 0.79 -1.11 6.99
N ILE A 85 0.39 -1.71 5.86
CA ILE A 85 -0.99 -2.08 5.54
C ILE A 85 -1.01 -3.55 5.15
N PRO A 86 -1.61 -4.44 5.97
CA PRO A 86 -1.74 -5.84 5.63
C PRO A 86 -2.58 -6.06 4.37
N THR A 87 -2.06 -6.85 3.43
CA THR A 87 -2.86 -7.26 2.27
C THR A 87 -3.86 -8.34 2.64
N ASN A 88 -5.05 -8.26 2.08
CA ASN A 88 -6.05 -9.32 2.13
C ASN A 88 -6.63 -9.56 0.74
N GLU A 89 -5.88 -10.32 -0.06
CA GLU A 89 -6.18 -10.59 -1.48
C GLU A 89 -7.52 -11.31 -1.62
N GLU A 90 -7.82 -12.26 -0.73
CA GLU A 90 -9.08 -13.01 -0.72
C GLU A 90 -10.29 -12.11 -0.48
N LEU A 91 -10.16 -11.12 0.41
CA LEU A 91 -11.22 -10.13 0.65
C LEU A 91 -11.45 -9.26 -0.58
N ILE A 92 -10.39 -8.88 -1.30
CA ILE A 92 -10.51 -8.10 -2.53
C ILE A 92 -11.21 -8.93 -3.61
N ALA A 93 -10.80 -10.19 -3.81
CA ALA A 93 -11.44 -11.09 -4.77
C ALA A 93 -12.92 -11.31 -4.44
N ALA A 94 -13.26 -11.52 -3.17
CA ALA A 94 -14.65 -11.66 -2.72
C ALA A 94 -15.48 -10.40 -2.96
N ARG A 95 -14.93 -9.22 -2.68
CA ARG A 95 -15.59 -7.93 -2.95
C ARG A 95 -15.83 -7.72 -4.44
N GLN A 96 -14.81 -7.94 -5.27
CA GLN A 96 -14.93 -7.82 -6.72
C GLN A 96 -15.96 -8.79 -7.30
N THR A 97 -15.97 -10.04 -6.82
CA THR A 97 -16.96 -11.05 -7.22
C THR A 97 -18.38 -10.62 -6.85
N ARG A 98 -18.58 -10.16 -5.61
CA ARG A 98 -19.88 -9.66 -5.14
C ARG A 98 -20.35 -8.48 -5.99
N ASP A 99 -19.47 -7.53 -6.27
CA ASP A 99 -19.82 -6.30 -6.97
C ASP A 99 -20.18 -6.59 -8.44
N LEU A 100 -19.49 -7.54 -9.08
CA LEU A 100 -19.82 -8.02 -10.42
C LEU A 100 -21.22 -8.67 -10.46
N LEU A 101 -21.50 -9.61 -9.54
CA LEU A 101 -22.80 -10.27 -9.47
C LEU A 101 -23.94 -9.29 -9.17
N ALA A 102 -23.70 -8.28 -8.34
CA ALA A 102 -24.67 -7.22 -8.06
C ALA A 102 -24.97 -6.38 -9.32
N ALA A 103 -23.94 -6.04 -10.10
CA ALA A 103 -24.10 -5.30 -11.35
C ALA A 103 -24.89 -6.10 -12.41
N GLU A 104 -24.62 -7.40 -12.55
CA GLU A 104 -25.36 -8.29 -13.46
C GLU A 104 -26.84 -8.41 -13.09
N ARG A 105 -27.14 -8.52 -11.79
CA ARG A 105 -28.52 -8.58 -11.32
C ARG A 105 -29.29 -7.30 -11.66
N VAL A 106 -28.67 -6.13 -11.46
CA VAL A 106 -29.28 -4.83 -11.82
C VAL A 106 -29.53 -4.75 -13.33
N ALA A 107 -28.58 -5.20 -14.15
CA ALA A 107 -28.76 -5.23 -15.61
C ALA A 107 -29.90 -6.16 -16.04
N ALA A 108 -30.01 -7.34 -15.42
CA ALA A 108 -31.08 -8.30 -15.70
C ALA A 108 -32.48 -7.76 -15.31
N GLU A 109 -32.59 -7.10 -14.15
CA GLU A 109 -33.84 -6.47 -13.68
C GLU A 109 -34.29 -5.30 -14.59
N GLN A 110 -33.33 -4.56 -15.19
CA GLN A 110 -33.62 -3.48 -16.14
C GLN A 110 -33.98 -3.98 -17.55
N ALA A 111 -33.46 -5.15 -17.95
CA ALA A 111 -33.76 -5.78 -19.24
C ALA A 111 -35.14 -6.49 -19.28
N GLN A 112 -35.77 -6.69 -18.12
CA GLN A 112 -37.11 -7.28 -18.04
C GLN A 112 -38.17 -6.26 -18.52
N PRO A 113 -38.91 -6.51 -19.61
CA PRO A 113 -39.89 -5.55 -20.12
C PRO A 113 -41.00 -5.35 -19.08
N ARG A 114 -41.30 -4.09 -18.74
CA ARG A 114 -42.48 -3.72 -17.94
C ARG A 114 -43.72 -4.29 -18.64
N GLY A 115 -44.24 -5.40 -18.12
CA GLY A 115 -45.40 -6.09 -18.68
C GLY A 115 -46.54 -5.11 -18.95
N LYS A 116 -47.09 -5.17 -20.15
CA LYS A 116 -48.30 -4.45 -20.57
C LYS A 116 -49.39 -4.68 -19.52
N LYS A 117 -49.79 -3.62 -18.82
CA LYS A 117 -51.05 -3.63 -18.06
C LYS A 117 -52.17 -3.67 -19.08
N ASN A 118 -52.96 -4.75 -19.04
CA ASN A 118 -54.26 -4.84 -19.71
C ASN A 118 -55.27 -3.90 -19.06
#